data_AF-A0A1Q7UJJ6-F1
#
_entry.id   AF-A0A1Q7UJJ6-F1
#
_cell.length_a   1.000
_cell.length_b   1.000
_cell.length_c   1.000
_cell.angle_alpha   90.00
_cell.angle_beta   90.00
_cell.angle_gamma   90.00
#
_symmetry.space_group_name_H-M   'P 1'
#
loop_
_entity.id
_entity.type
_entity.pdbx_description
1 polymer ?
#
loop_
_entity_poly.entity_id
_entity_poly.type
_entity_poly.pdbx_seq_one_letter_code
_entity_poly.pdbx_strand_id
1 'polypeptide(L)'
;MPMMSTDMSTVLRPATPSRFRRGRTHHTVEALLGEIDGLTAERQRLRERGVDATKLERNRVKLARAQWELSHALIERHRPASEAA
;
A
#
# COMPACT_ATOMS: atom_id res chain seq x y z
N MET A 1 44.87 37.64 33.08
CA MET A 1 45.14 36.17 33.10
C MET A 1 43.78 35.46 33.00
N PRO A 2 43.64 34.45 32.13
CA PRO A 2 42.47 34.30 31.26
C PRO A 2 41.30 33.55 31.91
N MET A 3 40.08 34.00 31.59
CA MET A 3 38.84 33.29 31.89
C MET A 3 38.71 32.05 31.00
N MET A 4 38.25 30.95 31.60
CA MET A 4 38.02 29.67 30.94
C MET A 4 36.87 29.78 29.94
N SER A 5 37.18 29.59 28.67
CA SER A 5 36.20 29.50 27.57
C SER A 5 35.20 28.39 27.82
N THR A 6 33.91 28.69 27.68
CA THR A 6 32.86 27.67 27.63
C THR A 6 32.15 27.79 26.29
N ASP A 7 32.56 26.96 25.33
CA ASP A 7 31.81 26.74 24.09
C ASP A 7 31.59 25.23 23.94
N MET A 8 30.61 24.71 24.69
CA MET A 8 30.05 23.38 24.47
C MET A 8 28.99 23.49 23.35
N SER A 9 29.45 23.70 22.12
CA SER A 9 28.60 23.68 20.93
C SER A 9 28.12 22.24 20.69
N THR A 10 26.96 21.92 21.27
CA THR A 10 26.31 20.62 21.11
C THR A 10 25.57 20.62 19.79
N VAL A 11 26.26 20.23 18.73
CA VAL A 11 25.62 20.05 17.41
C VAL A 11 24.73 18.83 17.48
N LEU A 12 23.43 19.06 17.71
CA LEU A 12 22.40 18.04 17.52
C LEU A 12 22.35 17.67 16.05
N ARG A 13 22.94 16.53 15.71
CA ARG A 13 22.86 15.92 14.38
C ARG A 13 21.37 15.68 14.09
N PRO A 14 20.78 16.27 13.04
CA PRO A 14 19.44 15.90 12.64
C PRO A 14 19.50 14.44 12.19
N ALA A 15 18.94 13.55 13.00
CA ALA A 15 18.63 12.20 12.59
C ALA A 15 17.54 12.32 11.52
N THR A 16 17.95 12.55 10.28
CA THR A 16 17.06 12.34 9.15
C THR A 16 16.80 10.84 9.12
N PRO A 17 15.57 10.37 9.38
CA PRO A 17 15.27 8.97 9.10
C PRO A 17 15.45 8.84 7.60
N SER A 18 16.55 8.19 7.20
CA SER A 18 16.75 7.68 5.87
C SER A 18 15.48 6.95 5.53
N ARG A 19 14.75 7.55 4.60
CA ARG A 19 13.41 7.14 4.21
C ARG A 19 13.52 5.66 3.90
N PHE A 20 13.04 4.83 4.83
CA PHE A 20 12.50 3.53 4.51
C PHE A 20 11.35 3.83 3.57
N ARG A 21 11.68 4.10 2.30
CA ARG A 21 10.83 3.77 1.17
C ARG A 21 10.74 2.26 1.24
N ARG A 22 9.95 1.73 2.19
CA ARG A 22 9.06 0.65 1.87
C ARG A 22 8.36 1.18 0.64
N GLY A 23 8.87 0.81 -0.54
CA GLY A 23 8.14 1.00 -1.77
C GLY A 23 6.81 0.36 -1.43
N ARG A 24 5.82 1.21 -1.14
CA ARG A 24 4.45 0.77 -1.02
C ARG A 24 4.25 0.25 -2.43
N THR A 25 4.38 -1.05 -2.61
CA THR A 25 4.07 -1.74 -3.85
C THR A 25 2.57 -1.56 -3.99
N HIS A 26 2.18 -0.35 -4.38
CA HIS A 26 0.88 -0.08 -4.93
C HIS A 26 0.84 -1.02 -6.11
N HIS A 27 0.03 -2.08 -5.97
CA HIS A 27 -0.22 -2.96 -7.08
C HIS A 27 -0.74 -2.09 -8.21
N THR A 28 -0.16 -2.24 -9.39
CA THR A 28 -0.64 -1.53 -10.57
C THR A 28 -2.08 -1.94 -10.84
N VAL A 29 -2.83 -1.08 -11.54
CA VAL A 29 -4.22 -1.37 -11.92
C VAL A 29 -4.32 -2.75 -12.59
N GLU A 30 -3.37 -3.05 -13.46
CA GLU A 30 -3.29 -4.31 -14.21
C GLU A 30 -3.03 -5.52 -13.30
N ALA A 31 -2.17 -5.37 -12.27
CA ALA A 31 -1.92 -6.43 -11.30
C ALA A 31 -3.17 -6.72 -10.45
N LEU A 32 -3.91 -5.68 -10.05
CA LEU A 32 -5.15 -5.81 -9.27
C LEU A 32 -6.27 -6.45 -10.08
N LEU A 33 -6.38 -6.13 -11.37
CA LEU A 33 -7.32 -6.80 -12.26
C LEU A 33 -7.01 -8.30 -12.36
N GLY A 34 -5.73 -8.67 -12.56
CA GLY A 34 -5.32 -10.07 -12.58
C GLY A 34 -5.59 -10.80 -11.26
N GLU A 35 -5.39 -10.14 -10.12
CA GLU A 35 -5.74 -10.71 -8.81
C GLU A 35 -7.25 -10.95 -8.66
N ILE A 36 -8.08 -9.98 -9.07
CA ILE A 36 -9.54 -10.11 -9.04
C ILE A 36 -10.01 -11.25 -9.93
N ASP A 37 -9.45 -11.40 -11.13
CA ASP A 37 -9.77 -12.50 -12.04
C ASP A 37 -9.42 -13.85 -11.41
N GLY A 38 -8.22 -13.96 -10.82
CA GLY A 38 -7.79 -15.16 -10.11
C GLY A 38 -8.69 -15.50 -8.93
N LEU A 39 -9.06 -14.51 -8.12
CA LEU A 39 -9.97 -14.68 -6.99
C LEU A 39 -11.38 -15.08 -7.42
N THR A 40 -11.87 -14.56 -8.55
CA THR A 40 -13.18 -14.89 -9.11
C THR A 40 -13.19 -16.32 -9.63
N ALA A 41 -12.13 -16.75 -10.33
CA ALA A 41 -11.96 -18.13 -10.77
C ALA A 41 -11.90 -19.09 -9.57
N GLU A 42 -11.14 -18.76 -8.52
CA GLU A 42 -11.08 -19.56 -7.30
C GLU A 42 -12.45 -19.65 -6.62
N ARG A 43 -13.21 -18.55 -6.57
CA ARG A 43 -14.57 -18.54 -6.03
C ARG A 43 -15.48 -19.52 -6.76
N GLN A 44 -15.39 -19.54 -8.08
CA GLN A 44 -16.19 -20.43 -8.91
C GLN A 44 -15.83 -21.91 -8.63
N ARG A 45 -14.54 -22.23 -8.56
CA ARG A 45 -14.06 -23.58 -8.16
C ARG A 45 -14.54 -23.98 -6.77
N LEU A 46 -14.55 -23.06 -5.81
CA LEU A 46 -15.05 -23.31 -4.45
C LEU A 46 -16.56 -23.62 -4.45
N ARG A 47 -17.34 -22.97 -5.32
CA ARG A 47 -18.78 -23.27 -5.47
C ARG A 47 -19.02 -24.62 -6.12
N GLU A 48 -18.32 -24.92 -7.21
CA GLU A 48 -18.44 -26.19 -7.95
C GLU A 48 -18.11 -27.40 -7.08
N ARG A 49 -17.11 -27.27 -6.22
CA ARG A 49 -16.72 -28.31 -5.26
C ARG A 49 -17.63 -28.39 -4.02
N GLY A 50 -18.62 -27.51 -3.90
CA GLY A 50 -19.53 -27.47 -2.74
C GLY A 50 -18.82 -27.21 -1.41
N VAL A 51 -17.73 -26.43 -1.42
CA VAL A 51 -16.83 -26.31 -0.25
C VAL A 51 -17.43 -25.45 0.87
N ASP A 52 -16.97 -25.72 2.10
CA ASP A 52 -17.27 -25.00 3.33
C ASP A 52 -17.37 -23.46 3.18
N ALA A 53 -18.46 -22.91 3.73
CA ALA A 53 -18.83 -21.50 3.68
C ALA A 53 -17.71 -20.57 4.15
N THR A 54 -16.88 -21.01 5.10
CA THR A 54 -15.73 -20.25 5.60
C THR A 54 -14.74 -19.90 4.48
N LYS A 55 -14.51 -20.79 3.52
CA LYS A 55 -13.58 -20.52 2.41
C LYS A 55 -14.17 -19.51 1.41
N LEU A 56 -15.47 -19.60 1.15
CA LEU A 56 -16.18 -18.61 0.34
C LEU A 56 -16.15 -17.22 0.98
N GLU A 57 -16.26 -17.13 2.30
CA GLU A 57 -16.17 -15.85 3.00
C GLU A 57 -14.76 -15.27 2.96
N ARG A 58 -13.73 -16.08 3.20
CA ARG A 58 -12.33 -15.64 3.05
C ARG A 58 -12.04 -15.15 1.63
N ASN A 59 -12.54 -15.84 0.62
CA ASN A 59 -12.43 -15.41 -0.77
C ASN A 59 -13.17 -14.08 -1.01
N ARG A 60 -14.38 -13.90 -0.44
CA ARG A 60 -15.14 -12.65 -0.54
C ARG A 60 -14.39 -11.46 0.05
N VAL A 61 -13.78 -11.63 1.22
CA VAL A 61 -12.98 -10.58 1.87
C VAL A 61 -11.77 -10.19 1.03
N LYS A 62 -11.08 -11.18 0.43
CA LYS A 62 -9.97 -10.90 -0.50
C LYS A 62 -10.42 -10.12 -1.73
N LEU A 63 -11.55 -10.50 -2.34
CA LEU A 63 -12.13 -9.76 -3.48
C LEU A 63 -12.45 -8.31 -3.13
N ALA A 64 -13.13 -8.09 -2.00
CA ALA A 64 -13.49 -6.75 -1.55
C ALA A 64 -12.23 -5.88 -1.33
N ARG A 65 -11.16 -6.47 -0.78
CA ARG A 65 -9.89 -5.77 -0.60
C ARG A 65 -9.25 -5.40 -1.94
N ALA A 66 -9.12 -6.34 -2.87
CA ALA A 66 -8.52 -6.08 -4.18
C ALA A 66 -9.32 -5.02 -4.97
N GLN A 67 -10.65 -5.05 -4.89
CA GLN A 67 -11.52 -4.02 -5.49
C GLN A 67 -11.36 -2.64 -4.84
N TRP A 68 -11.19 -2.58 -3.52
CA TRP A 68 -10.91 -1.34 -2.81
C TRP A 68 -9.55 -0.76 -3.23
N GLU A 69 -8.51 -1.60 -3.29
CA GLU A 69 -7.18 -1.19 -3.76
C GLU A 69 -7.23 -0.73 -5.23
N LEU A 70 -8.01 -1.40 -6.09
CA LEU A 70 -8.20 -1.02 -7.49
C LEU A 70 -8.86 0.35 -7.63
N SER A 71 -9.91 0.60 -6.85
CA SER A 71 -10.59 1.89 -6.83
C SER A 71 -9.62 3.02 -6.47
N HIS A 72 -8.79 2.80 -5.45
CA HIS A 72 -7.75 3.76 -5.07
C HIS A 72 -6.69 3.96 -6.17
N ALA A 73 -6.23 2.87 -6.80
CA ALA A 73 -5.24 2.96 -7.88
C ALA A 73 -5.78 3.73 -9.10
N LEU A 74 -7.06 3.54 -9.44
CA LEU A 74 -7.71 4.27 -10.52
C LEU A 74 -7.88 5.76 -10.19
N ILE A 75 -8.29 6.09 -8.97
CA ILE A 75 -8.39 7.49 -8.53
C ILE A 75 -7.02 8.17 -8.64
N GLU A 76 -5.95 7.53 -8.18
CA GLU A 76 -4.60 8.11 -8.25
C GLU A 76 -4.14 8.28 -9.71
N ARG A 77 -4.40 7.29 -10.57
CA ARG A 77 -4.05 7.33 -12.01
C ARG A 77 -4.76 8.45 -12.76
N HIS A 78 -6.01 8.73 -12.41
CA HIS A 78 -6.85 9.71 -13.09
C HIS A 78 -6.98 11.04 -12.34
N ARG A 79 -6.26 11.20 -11.22
CA ARG A 79 -6.23 12.48 -10.53
C ARG A 79 -5.63 13.51 -11.49
N PRO A 80 -6.33 14.62 -11.79
CA PRO A 80 -5.72 15.69 -12.57
C PRO A 80 -4.45 16.11 -11.84
N ALA A 81 -3.35 16.25 -12.57
CA ALA A 81 -2.16 16.90 -12.05
C ALA A 81 -2.58 18.32 -11.71
N SER A 82 -3.00 18.54 -10.45
CA SER A 82 -3.40 19.85 -9.98
C SER A 82 -2.31 20.82 -10.39
N GLU A 83 -2.71 21.80 -11.19
CA GLU A 83 -1.89 22.85 -11.80
C GLU A 83 -0.77 23.26 -10.86
N ALA A 84 0.46 22.89 -11.21
CA ALA A 84 1.64 23.58 -10.73
C ALA A 84 1.70 24.89 -11.53
N ALA A 85 0.93 25.89 -11.10
CA ALA A 85 0.99 27.27 -11.54
C ALA A 85 1.14 28.16 -10.30
#